data_AF-A0A5C6V9Q5-F1
#
_entry.id   AF-A0A5C6V9Q5-F1
#
_cell.length_a   1.000
_cell.length_b   1.000
_cell.length_c   1.000
_cell.angle_alpha   90.00
_cell.angle_beta   90.00
_cell.angle_gamma   90.00
#
_symmetry.space_group_name_H-M   'P 1'
#
loop_
_entity.id
_entity.type
_entity.pdbx_description
1 polymer ?
#
loop_
_entity_poly.entity_id
_entity_poly.type
_entity_poly.pdbx_seq_one_letter_code
_entity_poly.pdbx_strand_id
1 'polypeptide(L)'
;MSEKYGYADRQYWAWKTIDFPNGTYQGMAHSLAISAKLGLINKNDALFLIDALICAIPKIRHNNGSVEEAFPEEHSFCVTALVAFDILSAIYRLKAELGEGKTKDYLEIIRPLIDFITHNDETHAIISNHLATGVAAIALWNHLSGDKNGRGEELLGIILDHQSEEGWYMEYESADPGYQTLCTYYLCAANEVLNDDGLHNSIAKSIAFLRNFIHPDGSIGGIYGSRNTEVYYPGGLVGLEQQRGLYCATEKLLQSWTSESAILPENIDRENLIPLVNSVAYAALMLEENGKLIEPPMGELNYHKDFPEAGLYVHSTETYYAVVNYKKGGVLKVFDRVKKQWDIEDGGLVLRIGQKQYSTQSYLPNISFKTREIKTELFEVGTSYPSYFQTLLIRLFALTIFKIRALREGFKKAVIRLLITGKKPLRGVGVKRHFSFNEEGILVTEFLSKKMPNAEVLRPGKYKTIHMASSGYTALTRLPKFESNLVRFELHD
;
A
#
# COMPACT_ATOMS: atom_id res chain seq x y z
N MET A 1 -0.70 -2.91 37.78
CA MET A 1 -1.05 -3.38 36.41
C MET A 1 0.04 -4.32 35.91
N SER A 2 -0.27 -5.22 34.99
CA SER A 2 0.72 -6.12 34.35
C SER A 2 1.87 -5.32 33.70
N GLU A 3 3.07 -5.89 33.65
CA GLU A 3 4.26 -5.26 33.04
C GLU A 3 3.99 -4.82 31.59
N LYS A 4 3.29 -5.68 30.84
CA LYS A 4 2.97 -5.50 29.42
C LYS A 4 1.57 -4.91 29.16
N TYR A 5 0.99 -4.26 30.17
CA TYR A 5 -0.29 -3.56 30.02
C TYR A 5 -0.22 -2.52 28.89
N GLY A 6 -1.25 -2.53 28.02
CA GLY A 6 -1.38 -1.59 26.91
C GLY A 6 -0.60 -1.94 25.64
N TYR A 7 0.13 -3.05 25.60
CA TYR A 7 0.99 -3.42 24.46
C TYR A 7 0.20 -3.80 23.20
N ALA A 8 -1.04 -4.30 23.34
CA ALA A 8 -1.94 -4.74 22.27
C ALA A 8 -1.42 -5.86 21.34
N ASP A 9 -0.12 -6.16 21.33
CA ASP A 9 0.49 -7.26 20.58
C ASP A 9 0.40 -8.59 21.33
N ARG A 10 -0.68 -9.34 21.05
CA ARG A 10 -0.92 -10.64 21.69
C ARG A 10 0.20 -11.65 21.43
N GLN A 11 0.91 -11.57 20.31
CA GLN A 11 2.02 -12.49 20.02
C GLN A 11 3.21 -12.26 20.94
N TYR A 12 3.45 -11.00 21.31
CA TYR A 12 4.49 -10.65 22.27
C TYR A 12 4.08 -10.98 23.72
N TRP A 13 2.97 -10.41 24.22
CA TRP A 13 2.68 -10.48 25.67
C TRP A 13 1.98 -11.77 26.12
N ALA A 14 1.16 -12.39 25.25
CA ALA A 14 0.41 -13.60 25.61
C ALA A 14 1.11 -14.87 25.11
N TRP A 15 1.39 -14.95 23.81
CA TRP A 15 1.98 -16.14 23.19
C TRP A 15 3.49 -16.22 23.39
N LYS A 16 4.17 -15.08 23.53
CA LYS A 16 5.63 -14.97 23.66
C LYS A 16 6.38 -15.66 22.51
N THR A 17 5.82 -15.56 21.29
CA THR A 17 6.39 -16.13 20.06
C THR A 17 7.32 -15.17 19.33
N ILE A 18 7.35 -13.90 19.75
CA ILE A 18 8.24 -12.85 19.25
C ILE A 18 8.90 -12.16 20.44
N ASP A 19 10.07 -11.57 20.19
CA ASP A 19 10.98 -11.00 21.19
C ASP A 19 10.97 -9.46 21.25
N PHE A 20 10.16 -8.82 20.42
CA PHE A 20 9.87 -7.39 20.43
C PHE A 20 8.37 -7.16 20.16
N PRO A 21 7.76 -6.10 20.71
CA PRO A 21 6.38 -5.76 20.41
C PRO A 21 6.29 -5.02 19.07
N ASN A 22 5.30 -5.37 18.25
CA ASN A 22 4.94 -4.57 17.08
C ASN A 22 4.22 -3.29 17.53
N GLY A 23 4.83 -2.14 17.26
CA GLY A 23 4.30 -0.82 17.62
C GLY A 23 3.07 -0.39 16.83
N THR A 24 2.83 -0.96 15.64
CA THR A 24 1.67 -0.62 14.79
C THR A 24 0.34 -0.78 15.54
N TYR A 25 0.25 -1.70 16.51
CA TYR A 25 -0.98 -1.92 17.30
C TYR A 25 -1.41 -0.71 18.15
N GLN A 26 -0.49 0.19 18.49
CA GLN A 26 -0.81 1.42 19.23
C GLN A 26 -1.63 2.38 18.37
N GLY A 27 -1.54 2.27 17.05
CA GLY A 27 -2.36 3.03 16.11
C GLY A 27 -3.86 2.74 16.20
N MET A 28 -4.28 1.64 16.83
CA MET A 28 -5.71 1.34 17.06
C MET A 28 -6.43 2.46 17.85
N ALA A 29 -5.68 3.32 18.55
CA ALA A 29 -6.23 4.47 19.24
C ALA A 29 -7.12 5.36 18.33
N HIS A 30 -6.78 5.49 17.04
CA HIS A 30 -7.52 6.35 16.11
C HIS A 30 -8.93 5.81 15.83
N SER A 31 -9.06 4.56 15.39
CA SER A 31 -10.37 3.95 15.15
C SER A 31 -11.20 3.85 16.42
N LEU A 32 -10.60 3.57 17.59
CA LEU A 32 -11.31 3.60 18.88
C LEU A 32 -11.89 4.99 19.17
N ALA A 33 -11.13 6.05 18.92
CA ALA A 33 -11.60 7.42 19.12
C ALA A 33 -12.78 7.77 18.21
N ILE A 34 -12.70 7.33 16.94
CA ILE A 34 -13.80 7.51 15.99
C ILE A 34 -15.02 6.68 16.38
N SER A 35 -14.85 5.41 16.72
CA SER A 35 -15.95 4.55 17.17
C SER A 35 -16.66 5.13 18.39
N ALA A 36 -15.94 5.78 19.31
CA ALA A 36 -16.52 6.47 20.44
C ALA A 36 -17.35 7.70 20.02
N LYS A 37 -16.87 8.48 19.04
CA LYS A 37 -17.63 9.61 18.47
C LYS A 37 -18.92 9.16 17.77
N LEU A 38 -18.84 8.07 17.02
CA LEU A 38 -19.97 7.48 16.30
C LEU A 38 -20.91 6.68 17.20
N GLY A 39 -20.62 6.56 18.52
CA GLY A 39 -21.45 5.81 19.46
C GLY A 39 -21.43 4.29 19.25
N LEU A 40 -20.45 3.75 18.50
CA LEU A 40 -20.31 2.31 18.22
C LEU A 40 -19.73 1.53 19.40
N ILE A 41 -19.03 2.23 20.30
CA ILE A 41 -18.47 1.69 21.54
C ILE A 41 -18.77 2.64 22.69
N ASN A 42 -18.86 2.11 23.91
CA ASN A 42 -18.95 2.95 25.09
C ASN A 42 -17.75 3.90 25.17
N LYS A 43 -18.03 5.18 25.36
CA LYS A 43 -17.03 6.24 25.37
C LYS A 43 -15.99 6.10 26.48
N ASN A 44 -16.38 5.67 27.67
CA ASN A 44 -15.46 5.47 28.79
C ASN A 44 -14.54 4.27 28.55
N ASP A 45 -15.07 3.20 27.95
CA ASP A 45 -14.28 2.03 27.57
C ASP A 45 -13.25 2.39 26.49
N ALA A 46 -13.65 3.17 25.48
CA ALA A 46 -12.75 3.66 24.46
C ALA A 46 -11.64 4.55 25.04
N LEU A 47 -11.98 5.51 25.91
CA LEU A 47 -11.01 6.37 26.59
C LEU A 47 -10.04 5.55 27.45
N PHE A 48 -10.51 4.53 28.15
CA PHE A 48 -9.67 3.62 28.92
C PHE A 48 -8.69 2.84 28.03
N LEU A 49 -9.17 2.29 26.91
CA LEU A 49 -8.32 1.54 25.96
C LEU A 49 -7.29 2.46 25.30
N ILE A 50 -7.69 3.65 24.86
CA ILE A 50 -6.80 4.66 24.28
C ILE A 50 -5.71 5.05 25.28
N ASP A 51 -6.08 5.29 26.54
CA ASP A 51 -5.12 5.60 27.60
C ASP A 51 -4.08 4.48 27.78
N ALA A 52 -4.54 3.22 27.79
CA ALA A 52 -3.66 2.06 27.91
C ALA A 52 -2.67 1.97 26.74
N LEU A 53 -3.14 2.18 25.50
CA LEU A 53 -2.31 2.16 24.30
C LEU A 53 -1.23 3.26 24.35
N ILE A 54 -1.64 4.50 24.66
CA ILE A 54 -0.72 5.65 24.70
C ILE A 54 0.30 5.47 25.83
N CYS A 55 -0.13 5.12 27.04
CA CYS A 55 0.76 4.94 28.19
C CYS A 55 1.74 3.77 28.05
N ALA A 56 1.52 2.85 27.09
CA ALA A 56 2.47 1.77 26.80
C ALA A 56 3.66 2.23 25.94
N ILE A 57 3.54 3.33 25.20
CA ILE A 57 4.55 3.80 24.23
C ILE A 57 5.95 3.96 24.84
N PRO A 58 6.13 4.59 26.01
CA PRO A 58 7.45 4.73 26.62
C PRO A 58 8.15 3.38 26.90
N LYS A 59 7.39 2.29 27.00
CA LYS A 59 7.90 0.95 27.28
C LYS A 59 8.22 0.13 26.02
N ILE A 60 7.64 0.49 24.87
CA ILE A 60 7.84 -0.23 23.60
C ILE A 60 8.75 0.53 22.63
N ARG A 61 8.88 1.84 22.78
CA ARG A 61 9.77 2.66 21.96
C ARG A 61 11.23 2.51 22.39
N HIS A 62 12.11 2.77 21.45
CA HIS A 62 13.54 2.92 21.68
C HIS A 62 13.90 4.28 22.29
N ASN A 63 15.15 4.37 22.77
CA ASN A 63 15.69 5.60 23.36
C ASN A 63 15.71 6.78 22.37
N ASN A 64 15.87 6.51 21.08
CA ASN A 64 15.82 7.52 20.02
C ASN A 64 14.39 7.90 19.60
N GLY A 65 13.36 7.35 20.24
CA GLY A 65 11.95 7.64 19.99
C GLY A 65 11.24 6.71 19.00
N SER A 66 11.97 5.89 18.25
CA SER A 66 11.37 5.01 17.24
C SER A 66 10.68 3.78 17.83
N VAL A 67 9.72 3.23 17.10
CA VAL A 67 9.12 1.91 17.32
C VAL A 67 9.46 0.94 16.17
N GLU A 68 8.98 -0.30 16.26
CA GLU A 68 9.35 -1.42 15.38
C GLU A 68 8.13 -2.23 14.95
N GLU A 69 8.24 -2.94 13.83
CA GLU A 69 7.17 -3.81 13.31
C GLU A 69 7.70 -5.16 12.84
N ALA A 70 8.79 -5.16 12.05
CA ALA A 70 9.16 -6.33 11.26
C ALA A 70 10.29 -7.17 11.91
N PHE A 71 11.24 -6.52 12.58
CA PHE A 71 12.36 -7.19 13.25
C PHE A 71 12.94 -6.32 14.38
N PRO A 72 13.66 -6.91 15.35
CA PRO A 72 14.26 -6.14 16.43
C PRO A 72 15.37 -5.22 15.94
N GLU A 73 15.50 -4.07 16.59
CA GLU A 73 16.42 -2.97 16.25
C GLU A 73 16.16 -2.39 14.83
N GLU A 74 14.92 -2.46 14.35
CA GLU A 74 14.49 -1.90 13.08
C GLU A 74 14.53 -0.36 13.10
N HIS A 75 14.09 0.27 14.19
CA HIS A 75 13.89 1.72 14.27
C HIS A 75 13.14 2.29 13.06
N SER A 76 11.90 1.85 12.86
CA SER A 76 11.15 2.09 11.63
C SER A 76 10.64 3.54 11.53
N PHE A 77 11.01 4.24 10.46
CA PHE A 77 10.46 5.57 10.14
C PHE A 77 8.95 5.50 9.92
N CYS A 78 8.51 4.63 9.01
CA CYS A 78 7.10 4.47 8.65
C CYS A 78 6.23 4.14 9.86
N VAL A 79 6.62 3.15 10.67
CA VAL A 79 5.81 2.71 11.82
C VAL A 79 5.78 3.79 12.91
N THR A 80 6.89 4.48 13.12
CA THR A 80 6.94 5.59 14.09
C THR A 80 6.03 6.74 13.65
N ALA A 81 6.07 7.11 12.36
CA ALA A 81 5.17 8.11 11.79
C ALA A 81 3.70 7.68 11.90
N LEU A 82 3.40 6.42 11.62
CA LEU A 82 2.05 5.84 11.69
C LEU A 82 1.48 5.90 13.09
N VAL A 83 2.22 5.42 14.09
CA VAL A 83 1.79 5.44 15.48
C VAL A 83 1.60 6.87 15.98
N ALA A 84 2.52 7.79 15.62
CA ALA A 84 2.37 9.20 15.98
C ALA A 84 1.12 9.81 15.35
N PHE A 85 0.91 9.62 14.04
CA PHE A 85 -0.27 10.11 13.31
C PHE A 85 -1.58 9.60 13.92
N ASP A 86 -1.70 8.29 14.13
CA ASP A 86 -2.94 7.68 14.59
C ASP A 86 -3.30 8.16 16.02
N ILE A 87 -2.31 8.29 16.90
CA ILE A 87 -2.54 8.78 18.25
C ILE A 87 -2.87 10.27 18.27
N LEU A 88 -2.14 11.08 17.51
CA LEU A 88 -2.46 12.51 17.39
C LEU A 88 -3.85 12.70 16.79
N SER A 89 -4.26 11.85 15.86
CA SER A 89 -5.63 11.83 15.32
C SER A 89 -6.66 11.48 16.39
N ALA A 90 -6.37 10.52 17.27
CA ALA A 90 -7.23 10.19 18.41
C ALA A 90 -7.38 11.37 19.39
N ILE A 91 -6.25 12.02 19.73
CA ILE A 91 -6.21 13.20 20.61
C ILE A 91 -6.99 14.36 19.99
N TYR A 92 -6.75 14.63 18.70
CA TYR A 92 -7.45 15.68 17.97
C TYR A 92 -8.97 15.49 18.01
N ARG A 93 -9.42 14.25 17.78
CA ARG A 93 -10.86 13.94 17.77
C ARG A 93 -11.47 14.02 19.17
N LEU A 94 -10.77 13.56 20.21
CA LEU A 94 -11.29 13.51 21.59
C LEU A 94 -10.86 14.69 22.46
N LYS A 95 -10.37 15.79 21.87
CA LYS A 95 -9.79 16.92 22.62
C LYS A 95 -10.73 17.46 23.69
N ALA A 96 -12.03 17.55 23.39
CA ALA A 96 -13.04 18.05 24.33
C ALA A 96 -13.19 17.13 25.55
N GLU A 97 -13.01 15.84 25.38
CA GLU A 97 -13.26 14.82 26.41
C GLU A 97 -12.02 14.45 27.22
N LEU A 98 -10.85 14.61 26.62
CA LEU A 98 -9.57 14.48 27.33
C LEU A 98 -9.33 15.68 28.25
N GLY A 99 -9.75 16.88 27.85
CA GLY A 99 -9.40 18.12 28.52
C GLY A 99 -7.91 18.48 28.34
N GLU A 100 -7.55 19.70 28.73
CA GLU A 100 -6.21 20.25 28.46
C GLU A 100 -5.09 19.48 29.17
N GLY A 101 -5.30 19.11 30.43
CA GLY A 101 -4.29 18.39 31.23
C GLY A 101 -3.90 17.05 30.61
N LYS A 102 -4.89 16.21 30.30
CA LYS A 102 -4.65 14.89 29.71
C LYS A 102 -4.08 14.99 28.29
N THR A 103 -4.55 15.96 27.51
CA THR A 103 -4.00 16.27 26.18
C THR A 103 -2.51 16.56 26.28
N LYS A 104 -2.11 17.43 27.23
CA LYS A 104 -0.69 17.75 27.45
C LYS A 104 0.13 16.53 27.84
N ASP A 105 -0.38 15.69 28.76
CA ASP A 105 0.31 14.47 29.18
C ASP A 105 0.57 13.52 27.99
N TYR A 106 -0.42 13.36 27.11
CA TYR A 106 -0.26 12.54 25.91
C TYR A 106 0.72 13.15 24.91
N LEU A 107 0.71 14.47 24.71
CA LEU A 107 1.69 15.11 23.83
C LEU A 107 3.13 14.90 24.32
N GLU A 108 3.38 14.89 25.64
CA GLU A 108 4.71 14.56 26.18
C GLU A 108 5.12 13.11 25.93
N ILE A 109 4.18 12.16 25.94
CA ILE A 109 4.44 10.76 25.60
C ILE A 109 4.81 10.60 24.11
N ILE A 110 4.17 11.37 23.23
CA ILE A 110 4.32 11.29 21.77
C ILE A 110 5.51 12.11 21.26
N ARG A 111 5.94 13.16 21.97
CA ARG A 111 7.07 14.02 21.60
C ARG A 111 8.30 13.25 21.11
N PRO A 112 8.78 12.17 21.77
CA PRO A 112 9.95 11.42 21.27
C PRO A 112 9.75 10.78 19.88
N LEU A 113 8.52 10.37 19.53
CA LEU A 113 8.22 9.82 18.20
C LEU A 113 8.30 10.94 17.15
N ILE A 114 7.78 12.13 17.48
CA ILE A 114 7.89 13.32 16.63
C ILE A 114 9.34 13.75 16.46
N ASP A 115 10.13 13.79 17.54
CA ASP A 115 11.56 14.08 17.49
C ASP A 115 12.28 13.07 16.59
N PHE A 116 11.91 11.79 16.63
CA PHE A 116 12.46 10.79 15.72
C PHE A 116 12.12 11.10 14.25
N ILE A 117 10.86 11.37 13.93
CA ILE A 117 10.40 11.70 12.55
C ILE A 117 11.09 12.97 12.03
N THR A 118 11.35 13.93 12.93
CA THR A 118 12.02 15.21 12.62
C THR A 118 13.45 15.02 12.12
N HIS A 119 14.18 14.04 12.67
CA HIS A 119 15.63 13.88 12.45
C HIS A 119 16.00 12.63 11.64
N ASN A 120 15.03 11.89 11.13
CA ASN A 120 15.24 10.66 10.38
C ASN A 120 14.45 10.67 9.07
N ASP A 121 14.97 9.95 8.08
CA ASP A 121 14.39 9.82 6.74
C ASP A 121 13.99 8.36 6.49
N GLU A 122 13.06 8.16 5.55
CA GLU A 122 12.91 6.90 4.84
C GLU A 122 14.07 6.77 3.83
N THR A 123 15.08 5.95 4.14
CA THR A 123 16.36 6.00 3.42
C THR A 123 16.50 5.03 2.24
N HIS A 124 15.50 4.16 2.02
CA HIS A 124 15.71 3.01 1.12
C HIS A 124 15.13 3.18 -0.29
N ALA A 125 13.99 3.84 -0.41
CA ALA A 125 13.33 4.16 -1.66
C ALA A 125 12.35 5.32 -1.40
N ILE A 126 11.87 5.95 -2.47
CA ILE A 126 10.75 6.89 -2.34
C ILE A 126 9.48 6.06 -2.23
N ILE A 127 8.85 6.18 -1.07
CA ILE A 127 7.65 5.44 -0.69
C ILE A 127 6.65 6.48 -0.19
N SER A 128 5.86 7.03 -1.10
CA SER A 128 5.06 8.23 -0.84
C SER A 128 4.05 8.03 0.28
N ASN A 129 3.47 6.84 0.42
CA ASN A 129 2.55 6.56 1.53
C ASN A 129 3.25 6.64 2.90
N HIS A 130 4.52 6.24 3.02
CA HIS A 130 5.29 6.37 4.27
C HIS A 130 5.58 7.85 4.60
N LEU A 131 5.95 8.63 3.58
CA LEU A 131 6.22 10.06 3.74
C LEU A 131 4.92 10.81 4.11
N ALA A 132 3.80 10.47 3.47
CA ALA A 132 2.50 11.07 3.73
C ALA A 132 2.05 10.88 5.18
N THR A 133 2.33 9.72 5.78
CA THR A 133 2.09 9.48 7.21
C THR A 133 2.91 10.43 8.08
N GLY A 134 4.17 10.68 7.72
CA GLY A 134 5.03 11.65 8.39
C GLY A 134 4.51 13.08 8.27
N VAL A 135 4.05 13.49 7.07
CA VAL A 135 3.39 14.78 6.85
C VAL A 135 2.18 14.94 7.78
N ALA A 136 1.30 13.93 7.83
CA ALA A 136 0.10 13.96 8.66
C ALA A 136 0.42 14.01 10.17
N ALA A 137 1.42 13.25 10.62
CA ALA A 137 1.88 13.28 12.01
C ALA A 137 2.41 14.66 12.42
N ILE A 138 3.29 15.26 11.62
CA ILE A 138 3.87 16.59 11.92
C ILE A 138 2.81 17.69 11.84
N ALA A 139 1.90 17.63 10.86
CA ALA A 139 0.81 18.60 10.73
C ALA A 139 -0.09 18.60 11.98
N LEU A 140 -0.53 17.42 12.43
CA LEU A 140 -1.34 17.29 13.65
C LEU A 140 -0.56 17.67 14.90
N TRP A 141 0.72 17.34 14.98
CA TRP A 141 1.58 17.74 16.09
C TRP A 141 1.65 19.26 16.22
N ASN A 142 1.97 19.97 15.13
CA ASN A 142 2.04 21.43 15.11
C ASN A 142 0.69 22.04 15.51
N HIS A 143 -0.42 21.50 14.97
CA HIS A 143 -1.76 21.97 15.31
C HIS A 143 -2.11 21.79 16.79
N LEU A 144 -1.80 20.63 17.39
CA LEU A 144 -2.18 20.30 18.76
C LEU A 144 -1.27 20.94 19.82
N SER A 145 0.04 21.03 19.53
CA SER A 145 1.05 21.52 20.47
C SER A 145 1.35 23.01 20.32
N GLY A 146 1.03 23.61 19.17
CA GLY A 146 1.44 24.97 18.81
C GLY A 146 2.89 25.08 18.33
N ASP A 147 3.56 23.95 18.11
CA ASP A 147 4.93 23.88 17.58
C ASP A 147 4.99 24.29 16.08
N LYS A 148 6.20 24.58 15.60
CA LYS A 148 6.49 24.98 14.21
C LYS A 148 7.55 24.07 13.60
N ASN A 149 7.30 22.77 13.67
CA ASN A 149 8.18 21.79 13.09
C ASN A 149 8.05 21.78 11.55
N GLY A 150 9.09 22.25 10.85
CA GLY A 150 9.13 22.35 9.38
C GLY A 150 9.26 21.01 8.66
N ARG A 151 9.48 19.91 9.38
CA ARG A 151 9.69 18.58 8.76
C ARG A 151 8.53 18.14 7.89
N GLY A 152 7.29 18.48 8.26
CA GLY A 152 6.10 18.13 7.49
C GLY A 152 6.12 18.76 6.09
N GLU A 153 6.59 20.01 5.98
CA GLU A 153 6.73 20.73 4.70
C GLU A 153 7.83 20.10 3.84
N GLU A 154 8.96 19.72 4.44
CA GLU A 154 10.05 19.02 3.72
C GLU A 154 9.57 17.69 3.13
N LEU A 155 8.89 16.87 3.95
CA LEU A 155 8.36 15.57 3.52
C LEU A 155 7.30 15.74 2.44
N LEU A 156 6.42 16.73 2.58
CA LEU A 156 5.41 17.04 1.57
C LEU A 156 6.06 17.48 0.25
N GLY A 157 7.09 18.33 0.30
CA GLY A 157 7.86 18.73 -0.86
C GLY A 157 8.41 17.52 -1.65
N ILE A 158 8.98 16.54 -0.95
CA ILE A 158 9.46 15.29 -1.59
C ILE A 158 8.33 14.54 -2.31
N ILE A 159 7.14 14.44 -1.69
CA ILE A 159 5.99 13.75 -2.30
C ILE A 159 5.53 14.50 -3.56
N LEU A 160 5.42 15.83 -3.49
CA LEU A 160 4.97 16.66 -4.60
C LEU A 160 5.97 16.66 -5.76
N ASP A 161 7.28 16.72 -5.47
CA ASP A 161 8.35 16.63 -6.46
C ASP A 161 8.35 15.28 -7.20
N HIS A 162 7.76 14.24 -6.60
CA HIS A 162 7.64 12.90 -7.18
C HIS A 162 6.19 12.53 -7.53
N GLN A 163 5.26 13.50 -7.54
CA GLN A 163 3.95 13.31 -8.14
C GLN A 163 4.10 13.45 -9.65
N SER A 164 3.67 12.44 -10.39
CA SER A 164 3.63 12.50 -11.85
C SER A 164 2.60 13.51 -12.36
N GLU A 165 2.76 13.95 -13.62
CA GLU A 165 1.73 14.74 -14.29
C GLU A 165 0.42 13.95 -14.49
N GLU A 166 0.53 12.62 -14.51
CA GLU A 166 -0.60 11.69 -14.54
C GLU A 166 -1.39 11.64 -13.23
N GLY A 167 -0.82 12.14 -12.13
CA GLY A 167 -1.45 12.29 -10.82
C GLY A 167 -1.09 11.22 -9.79
N TRP A 168 -0.29 10.21 -10.15
CA TRP A 168 0.17 9.19 -9.20
C TRP A 168 1.39 9.62 -8.38
N TYR A 169 1.47 9.10 -7.15
CA TYR A 169 2.59 9.27 -6.25
C TYR A 169 3.56 8.10 -6.34
N MET A 170 4.86 8.36 -6.24
CA MET A 170 5.90 7.34 -6.38
C MET A 170 5.85 6.29 -5.25
N GLU A 171 5.75 5.02 -5.64
CA GLU A 171 5.84 3.85 -4.77
C GLU A 171 6.93 2.92 -5.32
N TYR A 172 8.16 3.04 -4.80
CA TYR A 172 9.38 2.40 -5.32
C TYR A 172 9.79 2.79 -6.74
N GLU A 173 9.17 2.17 -7.75
CA GLU A 173 9.58 2.25 -9.16
C GLU A 173 8.52 2.93 -10.03
N SER A 174 7.24 2.92 -9.63
CA SER A 174 6.11 3.45 -10.41
C SER A 174 4.87 3.63 -9.53
N ALA A 175 3.72 3.91 -10.15
CA ALA A 175 2.41 3.95 -9.51
C ALA A 175 2.03 2.61 -8.87
N ASP A 176 1.42 2.67 -7.69
CA ASP A 176 0.70 1.57 -7.09
C ASP A 176 -0.69 2.04 -6.62
N PRO A 177 -1.76 1.76 -7.38
CA PRO A 177 -3.09 2.27 -7.04
C PRO A 177 -3.62 1.79 -5.69
N GLY A 178 -3.20 0.63 -5.18
CA GLY A 178 -3.58 0.16 -3.85
C GLY A 178 -3.00 1.07 -2.77
N TYR A 179 -1.68 1.18 -2.68
CA TYR A 179 -1.04 2.05 -1.68
C TYR A 179 -1.25 3.55 -1.91
N GLN A 180 -1.52 3.98 -3.13
CA GLN A 180 -1.87 5.37 -3.39
C GLN A 180 -3.20 5.76 -2.70
N THR A 181 -4.14 4.82 -2.47
CA THR A 181 -5.31 5.11 -1.61
C THR A 181 -4.91 5.39 -0.15
N LEU A 182 -3.89 4.68 0.37
CA LEU A 182 -3.34 4.91 1.71
C LEU A 182 -2.62 6.26 1.80
N CYS A 183 -1.78 6.57 0.82
CA CYS A 183 -1.13 7.88 0.70
C CYS A 183 -2.17 9.01 0.70
N THR A 184 -3.21 8.86 -0.12
CA THR A 184 -4.30 9.84 -0.22
C THR A 184 -5.02 10.01 1.12
N TYR A 185 -5.29 8.93 1.86
CA TYR A 185 -5.87 9.00 3.20
C TYR A 185 -5.05 9.87 4.16
N TYR A 186 -3.74 9.66 4.26
CA TYR A 186 -2.90 10.46 5.15
C TYR A 186 -2.82 11.93 4.74
N LEU A 187 -2.70 12.20 3.43
CA LEU A 187 -2.67 13.57 2.92
C LEU A 187 -4.00 14.31 3.16
N CYS A 188 -5.15 13.63 3.06
CA CYS A 188 -6.44 14.22 3.45
C CYS A 188 -6.47 14.59 4.92
N ALA A 189 -6.07 13.68 5.79
CA ALA A 189 -6.05 13.91 7.23
C ALA A 189 -5.10 15.05 7.61
N ALA A 190 -3.96 15.19 6.92
CA ALA A 190 -3.06 16.35 7.07
C ALA A 190 -3.75 17.65 6.63
N ASN A 191 -4.47 17.62 5.51
CA ASN A 191 -5.09 18.82 4.95
C ASN A 191 -6.24 19.39 5.81
N GLU A 192 -6.87 18.57 6.67
CA GLU A 192 -7.85 19.06 7.66
C GLU A 192 -7.31 20.19 8.54
N VAL A 193 -6.02 20.12 8.90
CA VAL A 193 -5.38 21.11 9.78
C VAL A 193 -4.50 22.10 9.03
N LEU A 194 -3.96 21.72 7.86
CA LEU A 194 -3.14 22.60 7.04
C LEU A 194 -3.98 23.59 6.22
N ASN A 195 -5.15 23.16 5.72
CA ASN A 195 -5.98 23.92 4.78
C ASN A 195 -5.18 24.47 3.59
N ASP A 196 -4.32 23.63 3.00
CA ASP A 196 -3.41 23.98 1.91
C ASP A 196 -4.07 23.67 0.55
N ASP A 197 -4.35 24.70 -0.24
CA ASP A 197 -4.96 24.53 -1.57
C ASP A 197 -4.03 23.82 -2.57
N GLY A 198 -2.71 23.95 -2.43
CA GLY A 198 -1.72 23.22 -3.23
C GLY A 198 -1.77 21.72 -2.96
N LEU A 199 -1.80 21.33 -1.68
CA LEU A 199 -2.01 19.94 -1.26
C LEU A 199 -3.36 19.40 -1.77
N HIS A 200 -4.43 20.20 -1.65
CA HIS A 200 -5.73 19.82 -2.18
C HIS A 200 -5.70 19.55 -3.69
N ASN A 201 -5.02 20.40 -4.47
CA ASN A 201 -4.88 20.19 -5.93
C ASN A 201 -4.07 18.93 -6.26
N SER A 202 -3.00 18.65 -5.52
CA SER A 202 -2.23 17.40 -5.65
C SER A 202 -3.11 16.18 -5.40
N ILE A 203 -3.88 16.22 -4.32
CA ILE A 203 -4.84 15.18 -3.95
C ILE A 203 -5.91 14.98 -5.05
N ALA A 204 -6.42 16.06 -5.64
CA ALA A 204 -7.39 15.99 -6.74
C ALA A 204 -6.82 15.24 -7.97
N LYS A 205 -5.55 15.49 -8.32
CA LYS A 205 -4.85 14.73 -9.38
C LYS A 205 -4.75 13.24 -9.03
N SER A 206 -4.46 12.91 -7.76
CA SER A 206 -4.44 11.52 -7.28
C SER A 206 -5.79 10.81 -7.49
N ILE A 207 -6.90 11.45 -7.13
CA ILE A 207 -8.25 10.89 -7.39
C ILE A 207 -8.50 10.71 -8.89
N ALA A 208 -8.17 11.72 -9.70
CA ALA A 208 -8.37 11.68 -11.15
C ALA A 208 -7.59 10.54 -11.81
N PHE A 209 -6.45 10.13 -11.23
CA PHE A 209 -5.70 8.93 -11.59
C PHE A 209 -6.39 7.65 -11.08
N LEU A 210 -6.64 7.56 -9.77
CA LEU A 210 -7.19 6.36 -9.12
C LEU A 210 -8.54 5.90 -9.68
N ARG A 211 -9.41 6.82 -10.10
CA ARG A 211 -10.73 6.48 -10.66
C ARG A 211 -10.66 5.60 -11.91
N ASN A 212 -9.54 5.64 -12.65
CA ASN A 212 -9.35 4.81 -13.84
C ASN A 212 -8.99 3.36 -13.48
N PHE A 213 -8.77 3.05 -12.20
CA PHE A 213 -8.35 1.74 -11.71
C PHE A 213 -9.36 1.11 -10.74
N ILE A 214 -10.54 1.71 -10.57
CA ILE A 214 -11.67 1.11 -9.86
C ILE A 214 -12.31 0.07 -10.80
N HIS A 215 -12.14 -1.19 -10.48
CA HIS A 215 -12.52 -2.32 -11.34
C HIS A 215 -14.04 -2.53 -11.41
N PRO A 216 -14.54 -3.33 -12.36
CA PRO A 216 -15.96 -3.71 -12.45
C PRO A 216 -16.56 -4.29 -11.16
N ASP A 217 -15.79 -5.08 -10.41
CA ASP A 217 -16.21 -5.67 -9.13
C ASP A 217 -16.07 -4.71 -7.94
N GLY A 218 -15.54 -3.50 -8.16
CA GLY A 218 -15.32 -2.49 -7.12
C GLY A 218 -14.00 -2.64 -6.37
N SER A 219 -13.13 -3.57 -6.75
CA SER A 219 -11.76 -3.58 -6.23
C SER A 219 -10.84 -2.59 -6.93
N ILE A 220 -9.59 -2.50 -6.46
CA ILE A 220 -8.53 -1.68 -7.05
C ILE A 220 -7.17 -2.35 -6.84
N GLY A 221 -6.20 -2.04 -7.71
CA GLY A 221 -4.82 -2.49 -7.59
C GLY A 221 -4.59 -3.98 -7.93
N GLY A 222 -3.53 -4.54 -7.36
CA GLY A 222 -3.02 -5.88 -7.59
C GLY A 222 -1.83 -5.89 -8.55
N ILE A 223 -1.71 -6.96 -9.34
CA ILE A 223 -0.47 -7.33 -10.05
C ILE A 223 0.16 -6.26 -10.95
N TYR A 224 -0.64 -5.29 -11.43
CA TYR A 224 -0.18 -4.19 -12.27
C TYR A 224 0.43 -3.04 -11.48
N GLY A 225 0.19 -2.91 -10.17
CA GLY A 225 0.82 -1.89 -9.33
C GLY A 225 2.30 -2.20 -9.10
N SER A 226 3.13 -1.19 -8.82
CA SER A 226 4.57 -1.39 -8.58
C SER A 226 4.86 -2.37 -7.42
N ARG A 227 4.02 -2.38 -6.40
CA ARG A 227 4.13 -3.23 -5.19
C ARG A 227 3.13 -4.38 -5.14
N ASN A 228 2.34 -4.56 -6.20
CA ASN A 228 1.28 -5.58 -6.29
C ASN A 228 0.17 -5.41 -5.25
N THR A 229 -0.09 -4.20 -4.75
CA THR A 229 -0.98 -4.04 -3.59
C THR A 229 -2.45 -4.22 -3.95
N GLU A 230 -3.11 -5.15 -3.27
CA GLU A 230 -4.51 -5.52 -3.51
C GLU A 230 -5.49 -4.92 -2.49
N VAL A 231 -4.94 -4.34 -1.42
CA VAL A 231 -5.71 -3.67 -0.37
C VAL A 231 -5.93 -2.22 -0.79
N TYR A 232 -7.09 -1.67 -0.41
CA TYR A 232 -7.36 -0.25 -0.54
C TYR A 232 -7.83 0.34 0.78
N TYR A 233 -7.64 1.64 0.93
CA TYR A 233 -7.86 2.40 2.16
C TYR A 233 -8.86 3.53 1.85
N PRO A 234 -10.14 3.39 2.24
CA PRO A 234 -11.22 4.24 1.74
C PRO A 234 -11.21 5.67 2.30
N GLY A 235 -10.54 5.92 3.43
CA GLY A 235 -10.68 7.15 4.20
C GLY A 235 -10.48 8.42 3.39
N GLY A 236 -9.39 8.50 2.62
CA GLY A 236 -9.09 9.67 1.81
C GLY A 236 -10.09 9.88 0.67
N LEU A 237 -10.54 8.79 0.04
CA LEU A 237 -11.47 8.83 -1.09
C LEU A 237 -12.86 9.32 -0.66
N VAL A 238 -13.37 8.79 0.46
CA VAL A 238 -14.66 9.19 1.03
C VAL A 238 -14.64 10.64 1.49
N GLY A 239 -13.58 11.07 2.21
CA GLY A 239 -13.49 12.42 2.76
C GLY A 239 -13.47 13.52 1.69
N LEU A 240 -12.91 13.24 0.51
CA LEU A 240 -12.77 14.22 -0.57
C LEU A 240 -13.94 14.25 -1.54
N GLU A 241 -14.61 13.13 -1.77
CA GLU A 241 -15.79 13.11 -2.65
C GLU A 241 -16.87 14.08 -2.18
N GLN A 242 -16.94 14.31 -0.86
CA GLN A 242 -17.82 15.27 -0.23
C GLN A 242 -17.29 16.72 -0.26
N GLN A 243 -16.00 16.92 -0.55
CA GLN A 243 -15.36 18.23 -0.64
C GLN A 243 -15.06 18.59 -2.11
N ARG A 244 -15.79 19.57 -2.66
CA ARG A 244 -15.55 20.19 -3.98
C ARG A 244 -15.79 19.29 -5.22
N GLY A 245 -16.58 18.20 -5.10
CA GLY A 245 -17.05 17.42 -6.26
C GLY A 245 -15.98 16.52 -6.89
N LEU A 246 -15.00 16.08 -6.10
CA LEU A 246 -13.97 15.13 -6.51
C LEU A 246 -14.49 13.69 -6.42
N TYR A 247 -15.36 13.33 -7.35
CA TYR A 247 -15.98 12.00 -7.35
C TYR A 247 -14.96 10.92 -7.77
N CYS A 248 -14.66 10.02 -6.83
CA CYS A 248 -14.22 8.66 -7.15
C CYS A 248 -15.44 7.74 -7.06
N ALA A 249 -15.45 6.60 -7.76
CA ALA A 249 -16.55 5.63 -7.62
C ALA A 249 -16.51 4.92 -6.24
N THR A 250 -16.54 5.68 -5.16
CA THR A 250 -16.31 5.23 -3.78
C THR A 250 -17.43 4.36 -3.30
N GLU A 251 -18.67 4.63 -3.71
CA GLU A 251 -19.78 3.74 -3.44
C GLU A 251 -19.49 2.33 -3.98
N LYS A 252 -18.98 2.24 -5.21
CA LYS A 252 -18.60 0.97 -5.83
C LYS A 252 -17.44 0.29 -5.09
N LEU A 253 -16.46 1.07 -4.62
CA LEU A 253 -15.41 0.55 -3.75
C LEU A 253 -16.04 -0.06 -2.50
N LEU A 254 -16.86 0.67 -1.76
CA LEU A 254 -17.48 0.14 -0.54
C LEU A 254 -18.41 -1.07 -0.80
N GLN A 255 -19.12 -1.11 -1.93
CA GLN A 255 -19.90 -2.27 -2.35
C GLN A 255 -19.03 -3.52 -2.57
N SER A 256 -17.75 -3.36 -2.92
CA SER A 256 -16.81 -4.48 -3.09
C SER A 256 -16.57 -5.26 -1.79
N TRP A 257 -16.84 -4.64 -0.63
CA TRP A 257 -16.73 -5.30 0.66
C TRP A 257 -17.93 -6.19 0.92
N THR A 258 -19.14 -5.69 0.63
CA THR A 258 -20.38 -6.48 0.71
C THR A 258 -20.38 -7.64 -0.29
N SER A 259 -19.77 -7.46 -1.47
CA SER A 259 -19.62 -8.52 -2.47
C SER A 259 -18.39 -9.42 -2.25
N GLU A 260 -17.63 -9.20 -1.18
CA GLU A 260 -16.41 -9.96 -0.84
C GLU A 260 -15.39 -10.05 -1.99
N SER A 261 -15.34 -9.02 -2.83
CA SER A 261 -14.44 -8.93 -3.98
C SER A 261 -13.17 -8.14 -3.67
N ALA A 262 -13.17 -7.27 -2.66
CA ALA A 262 -11.95 -6.67 -2.13
C ALA A 262 -11.36 -7.46 -0.95
N ILE A 263 -10.18 -7.04 -0.51
CA ILE A 263 -9.57 -7.57 0.72
C ILE A 263 -10.27 -6.94 1.92
N LEU A 264 -10.79 -7.81 2.78
CA LEU A 264 -11.52 -7.46 3.98
C LEU A 264 -10.64 -7.56 5.24
N PRO A 265 -11.01 -6.92 6.37
CA PRO A 265 -10.28 -7.05 7.64
C PRO A 265 -10.04 -8.49 8.11
N GLU A 266 -10.91 -9.43 7.77
CA GLU A 266 -10.79 -10.86 8.09
C GLU A 266 -9.81 -11.62 7.18
N ASN A 267 -9.38 -11.04 6.06
CA ASN A 267 -8.52 -11.68 5.07
C ASN A 267 -7.21 -10.93 4.81
N ILE A 268 -6.98 -9.83 5.52
CA ILE A 268 -5.73 -9.08 5.50
C ILE A 268 -4.72 -9.63 6.51
N ASP A 269 -3.44 -9.38 6.30
CA ASP A 269 -2.42 -9.64 7.32
C ASP A 269 -2.54 -8.65 8.49
N ARG A 270 -1.99 -9.07 9.62
CA ARG A 270 -2.06 -8.32 10.87
C ARG A 270 -1.35 -6.96 10.80
N GLU A 271 -0.30 -6.82 9.99
CA GLU A 271 0.48 -5.60 9.85
C GLU A 271 -0.31 -4.51 9.09
N ASN A 272 -1.06 -4.90 8.05
CA ASN A 272 -1.92 -3.97 7.30
C ASN A 272 -3.33 -3.79 7.90
N LEU A 273 -3.69 -4.54 8.96
CA LEU A 273 -4.99 -4.44 9.61
C LEU A 273 -5.23 -3.06 10.25
N ILE A 274 -4.28 -2.55 11.04
CA ILE A 274 -4.48 -1.27 11.76
C ILE A 274 -4.67 -0.10 10.80
N PRO A 275 -3.81 0.09 9.76
CA PRO A 275 -4.01 1.15 8.78
C PRO A 275 -5.35 1.02 8.04
N LEU A 276 -5.78 -0.21 7.75
CA LEU A 276 -7.07 -0.45 7.11
C LEU A 276 -8.23 -0.04 8.01
N VAL A 277 -8.28 -0.54 9.24
CA VAL A 277 -9.36 -0.23 10.19
C VAL A 277 -9.44 1.27 10.48
N ASN A 278 -8.30 1.94 10.65
CA ASN A 278 -8.27 3.39 10.86
C ASN A 278 -8.79 4.16 9.64
N SER A 279 -8.41 3.75 8.43
CA SER A 279 -8.91 4.36 7.20
C SER A 279 -10.43 4.16 7.02
N VAL A 280 -10.96 2.99 7.41
CA VAL A 280 -12.40 2.70 7.38
C VAL A 280 -13.16 3.50 8.42
N ALA A 281 -12.64 3.57 9.65
CA ALA A 281 -13.24 4.38 10.70
C ALA A 281 -13.30 5.84 10.25
N TYR A 282 -12.22 6.35 9.66
CA TYR A 282 -12.18 7.70 9.09
C TYR A 282 -13.24 7.89 7.99
N ALA A 283 -13.34 6.97 7.04
CA ALA A 283 -14.39 6.99 6.02
C ALA A 283 -15.80 7.05 6.64
N ALA A 284 -16.08 6.22 7.65
CA ALA A 284 -17.37 6.21 8.33
C ALA A 284 -17.68 7.55 9.01
N LEU A 285 -16.68 8.16 9.65
CA LEU A 285 -16.85 9.48 10.25
C LEU A 285 -17.14 10.56 9.21
N MET A 286 -16.44 10.56 8.08
CA MET A 286 -16.67 11.53 7.01
C MET A 286 -18.06 11.41 6.40
N LEU A 287 -18.63 10.19 6.33
CA LEU A 287 -20.01 9.97 5.91
C LEU A 287 -21.02 10.49 6.93
N GLU A 288 -20.77 10.26 8.22
CA GLU A 288 -21.63 10.79 9.29
C GLU A 288 -21.66 12.32 9.29
N GLU A 289 -20.51 12.96 9.12
CA GLU A 289 -20.38 14.43 9.16
C GLU A 289 -20.91 15.12 7.90
N ASN A 290 -20.75 14.52 6.72
CA ASN A 290 -21.01 15.19 5.43
C ASN A 290 -22.19 14.59 4.63
N GLY A 291 -22.74 13.45 5.05
CA GLY A 291 -23.89 12.82 4.41
C GLY A 291 -23.53 11.76 3.37
N LYS A 292 -24.41 11.59 2.37
CA LYS A 292 -24.39 10.43 1.46
C LYS A 292 -23.35 10.57 0.36
N LEU A 293 -22.77 9.43 -0.04
CA LEU A 293 -21.98 9.32 -1.26
C LEU A 293 -22.82 9.71 -2.48
N ILE A 294 -22.16 10.36 -3.43
CA ILE A 294 -22.75 10.72 -4.71
C ILE A 294 -22.20 9.73 -5.72
N GLU A 295 -23.08 8.95 -6.36
CA GLU A 295 -22.63 8.06 -7.41
C GLU A 295 -22.11 8.89 -8.60
N PRO A 296 -20.83 8.78 -9.00
CA PRO A 296 -20.35 9.49 -10.17
C PRO A 296 -21.13 9.05 -11.41
N PRO A 297 -21.24 9.92 -12.44
CA PRO A 297 -21.76 9.47 -13.73
C PRO A 297 -20.96 8.23 -14.18
N MET A 298 -21.69 7.20 -14.61
CA MET A 298 -21.08 5.96 -15.11
C MET A 298 -19.97 6.32 -16.11
N GLY A 299 -18.74 5.93 -15.79
CA GLY A 299 -17.60 6.17 -16.68
C GLY A 299 -17.88 5.58 -18.07
N GLU A 300 -17.24 6.14 -19.09
CA GLU A 300 -17.41 5.70 -20.48
C GLU A 300 -17.29 4.18 -20.58
N LEU A 301 -18.24 3.52 -21.25
CA LEU A 301 -18.22 2.07 -21.36
C LEU A 301 -17.09 1.62 -22.29
N ASN A 302 -16.86 2.37 -23.37
CA ASN A 302 -15.89 2.09 -24.41
C ASN A 302 -14.82 3.18 -24.41
N TYR A 303 -13.71 2.93 -23.74
CA TYR A 303 -12.58 3.86 -23.71
C TYR A 303 -11.26 3.12 -23.58
N HIS A 304 -10.20 3.81 -23.96
CA HIS A 304 -8.85 3.41 -23.64
C HIS A 304 -8.07 4.61 -23.12
N LYS A 305 -7.13 4.35 -22.22
CA LYS A 305 -6.29 5.40 -21.66
C LYS A 305 -4.90 4.87 -21.41
N ASP A 306 -3.90 5.58 -21.92
CA ASP A 306 -2.49 5.29 -21.71
C ASP A 306 -1.92 6.25 -20.65
N PHE A 307 -1.15 5.68 -19.73
CA PHE A 307 -0.40 6.35 -18.69
C PHE A 307 1.10 6.07 -18.91
N PRO A 308 1.75 6.77 -19.86
CA PRO A 308 3.15 6.59 -20.22
C PRO A 308 4.16 6.70 -19.08
N GLU A 309 3.95 7.53 -18.06
CA GLU A 309 4.86 7.63 -16.93
C GLU A 309 4.72 6.38 -16.03
N ALA A 310 3.50 6.00 -15.66
CA ALA A 310 3.23 4.79 -14.87
C ALA A 310 3.56 3.48 -15.61
N GLY A 311 3.46 3.50 -16.95
CA GLY A 311 3.52 2.30 -17.79
C GLY A 311 2.23 1.50 -17.79
N LEU A 312 1.09 2.15 -17.53
CA LEU A 312 -0.22 1.52 -17.41
C LEU A 312 -1.09 1.83 -18.63
N TYR A 313 -1.78 0.83 -19.16
CA TYR A 313 -2.76 0.99 -20.23
C TYR A 313 -4.09 0.38 -19.80
N VAL A 314 -5.15 1.19 -19.82
CA VAL A 314 -6.52 0.77 -19.54
C VAL A 314 -7.25 0.59 -20.87
N HIS A 315 -7.95 -0.53 -21.01
CA HIS A 315 -8.84 -0.81 -22.13
C HIS A 315 -10.18 -1.30 -21.59
N SER A 316 -11.26 -0.62 -21.94
CA SER A 316 -12.62 -0.96 -21.53
C SER A 316 -13.52 -1.04 -22.75
N THR A 317 -14.30 -2.11 -22.83
CA THR A 317 -15.39 -2.31 -23.80
C THR A 317 -16.68 -2.57 -23.02
N GLU A 318 -17.82 -2.74 -23.70
CA GLU A 318 -19.06 -3.19 -23.04
C GLU A 318 -18.93 -4.57 -22.37
N THR A 319 -18.02 -5.42 -22.84
CA THR A 319 -17.88 -6.81 -22.37
C THR A 319 -16.82 -6.96 -21.27
N TYR A 320 -15.70 -6.25 -21.36
CA TYR A 320 -14.60 -6.41 -20.41
C TYR A 320 -13.91 -5.09 -20.05
N TYR A 321 -13.16 -5.14 -18.97
CA TYR A 321 -12.24 -4.10 -18.53
C TYR A 321 -10.88 -4.73 -18.28
N ALA A 322 -9.81 -4.12 -18.80
CA ALA A 322 -8.47 -4.64 -18.73
C ALA A 322 -7.44 -3.55 -18.37
N VAL A 323 -6.45 -3.94 -17.58
CA VAL A 323 -5.29 -3.12 -17.24
C VAL A 323 -4.02 -3.87 -17.60
N VAL A 324 -3.16 -3.25 -18.40
CA VAL A 324 -1.83 -3.75 -18.73
C VAL A 324 -0.79 -2.88 -18.04
N ASN A 325 0.20 -3.48 -17.38
CA ASN A 325 1.43 -2.78 -17.05
C ASN A 325 2.55 -3.19 -17.99
N TYR A 326 2.75 -2.40 -19.05
CA TYR A 326 3.73 -2.68 -20.10
C TYR A 326 5.17 -2.38 -19.68
N LYS A 327 5.37 -1.52 -18.67
CA LYS A 327 6.69 -1.35 -18.04
C LYS A 327 7.00 -2.48 -17.06
N LYS A 328 6.03 -3.32 -16.69
CA LYS A 328 6.20 -4.47 -15.79
C LYS A 328 5.98 -5.79 -16.52
N GLY A 329 6.66 -5.99 -17.64
CA GLY A 329 6.58 -7.24 -18.40
C GLY A 329 5.26 -7.51 -19.11
N GLY A 330 4.38 -6.51 -19.20
CA GLY A 330 3.06 -6.64 -19.81
C GLY A 330 2.11 -7.48 -18.97
N VAL A 331 2.23 -7.45 -17.64
CA VAL A 331 1.22 -8.08 -16.78
C VAL A 331 -0.16 -7.53 -17.12
N LEU A 332 -1.15 -8.41 -17.15
CA LEU A 332 -2.50 -8.12 -17.62
C LEU A 332 -3.51 -8.55 -16.55
N LYS A 333 -4.46 -7.69 -16.23
CA LYS A 333 -5.58 -8.00 -15.33
C LYS A 333 -6.88 -7.68 -16.02
N VAL A 334 -7.82 -8.64 -16.04
CA VAL A 334 -9.06 -8.55 -16.82
C VAL A 334 -10.27 -8.91 -15.98
N PHE A 335 -11.35 -8.18 -16.22
CA PHE A 335 -12.64 -8.34 -15.58
C PHE A 335 -13.74 -8.46 -16.62
N ASP A 336 -14.68 -9.37 -16.39
CA ASP A 336 -15.93 -9.49 -17.12
C ASP A 336 -16.89 -8.43 -16.59
N ARG A 337 -17.27 -7.47 -17.43
CA ARG A 337 -18.16 -6.36 -17.05
C ARG A 337 -19.62 -6.77 -16.98
N VAL A 338 -20.03 -7.72 -17.82
CA VAL A 338 -21.41 -8.24 -17.83
C VAL A 338 -21.69 -8.95 -16.51
N LYS A 339 -20.75 -9.78 -16.06
CA LYS A 339 -20.85 -10.51 -14.80
C LYS A 339 -20.32 -9.73 -13.59
N LYS A 340 -19.73 -8.54 -13.81
CA LYS A 340 -19.08 -7.69 -12.79
C LYS A 340 -18.10 -8.48 -11.90
N GLN A 341 -17.30 -9.34 -12.51
CA GLN A 341 -16.41 -10.23 -11.79
C GLN A 341 -15.02 -10.27 -12.41
N TRP A 342 -14.06 -10.70 -11.59
CA TRP A 342 -12.73 -11.02 -12.07
C TRP A 342 -12.73 -12.23 -13.02
N ASP A 343 -12.00 -12.09 -14.13
CA ASP A 343 -11.81 -13.15 -15.13
C ASP A 343 -10.40 -13.77 -15.03
N ILE A 344 -9.34 -12.97 -15.22
CA ILE A 344 -7.96 -13.46 -15.14
C ILE A 344 -6.96 -12.40 -14.65
N GLU A 345 -5.93 -12.86 -13.95
CA GLU A 345 -4.67 -12.15 -13.71
C GLU A 345 -3.56 -12.92 -14.39
N ASP A 346 -2.88 -12.27 -15.33
CA ASP A 346 -1.71 -12.79 -16.02
C ASP A 346 -0.47 -12.09 -15.49
N GLY A 347 0.27 -12.80 -14.64
CA GLY A 347 1.57 -12.38 -14.12
C GLY A 347 2.69 -12.40 -15.15
N GLY A 348 2.41 -12.68 -16.42
CA GLY A 348 3.40 -12.77 -17.49
C GLY A 348 3.99 -14.17 -17.61
N LEU A 349 4.92 -14.30 -18.56
CA LEU A 349 5.54 -15.58 -18.90
C LEU A 349 6.54 -15.99 -17.82
N VAL A 350 6.45 -17.25 -17.38
CA VAL A 350 7.41 -17.84 -16.43
C VAL A 350 8.10 -19.02 -17.09
N LEU A 351 9.44 -19.06 -17.04
CA LEU A 351 10.25 -20.21 -17.41
C LEU A 351 10.82 -20.87 -16.17
N ARG A 352 10.63 -22.19 -16.02
CA ARG A 352 11.32 -22.99 -15.02
C ARG A 352 12.45 -23.78 -15.66
N ILE A 353 13.68 -23.57 -15.16
CA ILE A 353 14.89 -24.25 -15.62
C ILE A 353 15.53 -24.90 -14.40
N GLY A 354 15.36 -26.21 -14.25
CA GLY A 354 15.72 -26.92 -13.02
C GLY A 354 14.92 -26.37 -11.82
N GLN A 355 15.62 -25.96 -10.76
CA GLN A 355 14.99 -25.38 -9.56
C GLN A 355 14.76 -23.86 -9.66
N LYS A 356 15.28 -23.20 -10.69
CA LYS A 356 15.17 -21.75 -10.84
C LYS A 356 13.95 -21.37 -11.67
N GLN A 357 13.31 -20.28 -11.31
CA GLN A 357 12.23 -19.67 -12.07
C GLN A 357 12.70 -18.31 -12.60
N TYR A 358 12.29 -18.00 -13.83
CA TYR A 358 12.52 -16.72 -14.47
C TYR A 358 11.21 -16.17 -14.98
N SER A 359 10.94 -14.89 -14.78
CA SER A 359 9.66 -14.27 -15.14
C SER A 359 9.85 -12.96 -15.88
N THR A 360 8.90 -12.64 -16.76
CA THR A 360 8.84 -11.33 -17.42
C THR A 360 8.37 -10.22 -16.49
N GLN A 361 7.75 -10.54 -15.35
CA GLN A 361 7.23 -9.56 -14.39
C GLN A 361 8.37 -8.85 -13.66
N SER A 362 8.91 -7.84 -14.32
CA SER A 362 9.98 -6.99 -13.83
C SER A 362 9.79 -5.60 -14.41
N TYR A 363 10.03 -4.57 -13.60
CA TYR A 363 9.94 -3.19 -14.05
C TYR A 363 11.11 -2.81 -14.97
N LEU A 364 10.78 -2.24 -16.12
CA LEU A 364 11.64 -1.76 -17.18
C LEU A 364 11.10 -0.39 -17.66
N PRO A 365 11.71 0.74 -17.24
CA PRO A 365 11.12 2.08 -17.43
C PRO A 365 11.04 2.52 -18.90
N ASN A 366 11.90 1.98 -19.76
CA ASN A 366 12.08 2.43 -21.14
C ASN A 366 11.20 1.69 -22.17
N ILE A 367 10.12 1.04 -21.74
CA ILE A 367 9.17 0.35 -22.63
C ILE A 367 8.06 1.31 -23.05
N SER A 368 7.73 1.30 -24.35
CA SER A 368 6.61 2.03 -24.96
C SER A 368 5.54 1.04 -25.44
N PHE A 369 4.27 1.42 -25.35
CA PHE A 369 3.13 0.57 -25.73
C PHE A 369 2.38 1.02 -26.99
N LYS A 370 2.96 1.93 -27.79
CA LYS A 370 2.31 2.51 -28.99
C LYS A 370 1.81 1.47 -30.00
N THR A 371 2.54 0.36 -30.17
CA THR A 371 2.19 -0.73 -31.10
C THR A 371 1.49 -1.90 -30.42
N ARG A 372 1.04 -1.72 -29.16
CA ARG A 372 0.49 -2.79 -28.30
C ARG A 372 1.41 -4.00 -28.21
N GLU A 373 2.71 -3.74 -28.30
CA GLU A 373 3.76 -4.74 -28.32
C GLU A 373 4.83 -4.30 -27.34
N ILE A 374 5.34 -5.25 -26.56
CA ILE A 374 6.48 -5.04 -25.69
C ILE A 374 7.57 -6.05 -25.98
N LYS A 375 8.80 -5.63 -25.73
CA LYS A 375 9.98 -6.48 -25.69
C LYS A 375 10.54 -6.42 -24.28
N THR A 376 10.65 -7.59 -23.65
CA THR A 376 11.12 -7.73 -22.28
C THR A 376 12.11 -8.88 -22.18
N GLU A 377 12.78 -8.99 -21.05
CA GLU A 377 13.65 -10.10 -20.69
C GLU A 377 13.00 -10.92 -19.57
N LEU A 378 13.56 -12.10 -19.32
CA LEU A 378 13.19 -12.95 -18.19
C LEU A 378 14.16 -12.72 -17.04
N PHE A 379 13.66 -12.48 -15.84
CA PHE A 379 14.47 -12.21 -14.66
C PHE A 379 14.32 -13.32 -13.62
N GLU A 380 15.43 -13.71 -13.00
CA GLU A 380 15.45 -14.72 -11.93
C GLU A 380 14.53 -14.28 -10.78
N VAL A 381 13.61 -15.17 -10.39
CA VAL A 381 12.66 -14.92 -9.31
C VAL A 381 13.29 -15.30 -7.98
N GLY A 382 13.36 -14.34 -7.05
CA GLY A 382 13.88 -14.56 -5.71
C GLY A 382 12.87 -15.26 -4.81
N THR A 383 13.02 -16.56 -4.60
CA THR A 383 12.15 -17.36 -3.71
C THR A 383 12.87 -17.82 -2.43
N SER A 384 14.04 -17.26 -2.12
CA SER A 384 14.85 -17.70 -0.99
C SER A 384 14.29 -17.20 0.33
N TYR A 385 13.93 -18.13 1.22
CA TYR A 385 13.64 -17.84 2.61
C TYR A 385 14.94 -17.81 3.42
N PRO A 386 15.02 -16.97 4.47
CA PRO A 386 16.17 -17.00 5.37
C PRO A 386 16.28 -18.38 6.02
N SER A 387 17.45 -18.99 5.92
CA SER A 387 17.78 -20.23 6.63
C SER A 387 17.87 -19.99 8.14
N TYR A 388 17.79 -21.06 8.95
CA TYR A 388 17.99 -20.94 10.41
C TYR A 388 19.30 -20.23 10.77
N PHE A 389 20.37 -20.50 10.02
CA PHE A 389 21.67 -19.84 10.24
C PHE A 389 21.64 -18.35 9.86
N GLN A 390 20.98 -18.00 8.74
CA GLN A 390 20.79 -16.59 8.37
C GLN A 390 19.97 -15.85 9.41
N THR A 391 18.90 -16.47 9.92
CA THR A 391 18.10 -15.92 11.02
C THR A 391 18.95 -15.72 12.27
N LEU A 392 19.78 -16.70 12.65
CA LEU A 392 20.71 -16.55 13.77
C LEU A 392 21.68 -15.37 13.56
N LEU A 393 22.25 -15.22 12.36
CA LEU A 393 23.13 -14.09 12.04
C LEU A 393 22.42 -12.75 12.15
N ILE A 394 21.19 -12.65 11.65
CA ILE A 394 20.36 -11.43 11.77
C ILE A 394 20.15 -11.09 13.25
N ARG A 395 19.91 -12.09 14.11
CA ARG A 395 19.78 -11.87 15.56
C ARG A 395 21.09 -11.42 16.20
N LEU A 396 22.21 -12.00 15.81
CA LEU A 396 23.53 -11.54 16.27
C LEU A 396 23.82 -10.11 15.84
N PHE A 397 23.42 -9.73 14.61
CA PHE A 397 23.53 -8.36 14.12
C PHE A 397 22.62 -7.41 14.89
N ALA A 398 21.38 -7.80 15.22
CA ALA A 398 20.50 -7.02 16.09
C ALA A 398 21.18 -6.71 17.44
N LEU A 399 21.82 -7.72 18.06
CA LEU A 399 22.52 -7.53 19.34
C LEU A 399 23.80 -6.68 19.25
N THR A 400 24.37 -6.51 18.06
CA THR A 400 25.70 -5.91 17.84
C THR A 400 25.67 -4.78 16.81
N ILE A 401 25.67 -5.13 15.52
CA ILE A 401 25.85 -4.23 14.37
C ILE A 401 24.69 -3.23 14.22
N PHE A 402 23.45 -3.64 14.46
CA PHE A 402 22.28 -2.78 14.21
C PHE A 402 22.13 -1.64 15.23
N LYS A 403 22.88 -1.69 16.32
CA LYS A 403 23.04 -0.55 17.26
C LYS A 403 23.75 0.63 16.61
N ILE A 404 24.51 0.41 15.53
CA ILE A 404 25.18 1.46 14.76
C ILE A 404 24.29 1.82 13.55
N ARG A 405 23.70 3.02 13.57
CA ARG A 405 22.76 3.52 12.55
C ARG A 405 23.28 3.29 11.12
N ALA A 406 24.51 3.70 10.81
CA ALA A 406 25.07 3.59 9.46
C ALA A 406 25.11 2.14 8.94
N LEU A 407 25.44 1.18 9.80
CA LEU A 407 25.53 -0.24 9.41
C LEU A 407 24.15 -0.86 9.24
N ARG A 408 23.19 -0.50 10.10
CA ARG A 408 21.79 -0.90 9.97
C ARG A 408 21.17 -0.41 8.67
N GLU A 409 21.31 0.88 8.36
CA GLU A 409 20.75 1.46 7.13
C GLU A 409 21.39 0.84 5.88
N GLY A 410 22.70 0.55 5.92
CA GLY A 410 23.40 -0.20 4.88
C GLY A 410 22.85 -1.61 4.68
N PHE A 411 22.56 -2.33 5.77
CA PHE A 411 21.94 -3.66 5.73
C PHE A 411 20.54 -3.62 5.10
N LYS A 412 19.67 -2.70 5.54
CA LYS A 412 18.32 -2.55 4.99
C LYS A 412 18.35 -2.26 3.48
N LYS A 413 19.23 -1.36 3.02
CA LYS A 413 19.45 -1.10 1.57
C LYS A 413 19.87 -2.37 0.81
N ALA A 414 20.73 -3.21 1.40
CA ALA A 414 21.15 -4.46 0.79
C ALA A 414 19.99 -5.48 0.68
N VAL A 415 19.14 -5.59 1.70
CA VAL A 415 17.96 -6.47 1.71
C VAL A 415 16.95 -6.06 0.64
N ILE A 416 16.64 -4.76 0.53
CA ILE A 416 15.73 -4.24 -0.51
C ILE A 416 16.29 -4.47 -1.91
N ARG A 417 17.59 -4.25 -2.08
CA ARG A 417 18.27 -4.60 -3.34
C ARG A 417 18.18 -6.09 -3.62
N LEU A 418 18.24 -6.97 -2.63
CA LEU A 418 18.12 -8.41 -2.85
C LEU A 418 16.69 -8.85 -3.22
N LEU A 419 15.67 -8.30 -2.54
CA LEU A 419 14.30 -8.80 -2.59
C LEU A 419 13.38 -8.07 -3.57
N ILE A 420 13.73 -6.84 -3.98
CA ILE A 420 12.86 -5.95 -4.77
C ILE A 420 13.56 -5.50 -6.06
N THR A 421 14.72 -4.83 -5.96
CA THR A 421 15.29 -4.10 -7.12
C THR A 421 16.46 -4.80 -7.84
N GLY A 422 17.17 -5.72 -7.19
CA GLY A 422 18.38 -6.40 -7.69
C GLY A 422 18.07 -7.59 -8.59
N LYS A 423 17.49 -7.29 -9.74
CA LYS A 423 17.05 -8.25 -10.75
C LYS A 423 18.25 -8.86 -11.50
N LYS A 424 18.21 -10.17 -11.77
CA LYS A 424 19.23 -10.89 -12.56
C LYS A 424 18.62 -11.40 -13.87
N PRO A 425 18.93 -10.79 -15.03
CA PRO A 425 18.35 -11.21 -16.30
C PRO A 425 18.92 -12.55 -16.78
N LEU A 426 18.08 -13.37 -17.41
CA LEU A 426 18.45 -14.55 -18.17
C LEU A 426 19.05 -14.10 -19.50
N ARG A 427 20.38 -14.04 -19.57
CA ARG A 427 21.09 -13.50 -20.73
C ARG A 427 20.76 -14.25 -22.02
N GLY A 428 20.47 -13.49 -23.08
CA GLY A 428 20.29 -14.02 -24.43
C GLY A 428 18.91 -14.63 -24.70
N VAL A 429 17.93 -14.44 -23.81
CA VAL A 429 16.54 -14.84 -24.00
C VAL A 429 15.64 -13.63 -23.81
N GLY A 430 15.06 -13.14 -24.90
CA GLY A 430 14.05 -12.09 -24.91
C GLY A 430 12.66 -12.67 -25.10
N VAL A 431 11.66 -11.96 -24.59
CA VAL A 431 10.23 -12.24 -24.79
C VAL A 431 9.60 -11.04 -25.47
N LYS A 432 8.93 -11.30 -26.57
CA LYS A 432 8.08 -10.32 -27.24
C LYS A 432 6.63 -10.67 -26.94
N ARG A 433 5.83 -9.71 -26.46
CA ARG A 433 4.40 -9.91 -26.18
C ARG A 433 3.60 -8.89 -26.97
N HIS A 434 2.59 -9.34 -27.71
CA HIS A 434 1.69 -8.51 -28.49
C HIS A 434 0.25 -8.69 -27.98
N PHE A 435 -0.46 -7.57 -27.83
CA PHE A 435 -1.81 -7.52 -27.28
C PHE A 435 -2.78 -7.02 -28.35
N SER A 436 -3.71 -7.88 -28.76
CA SER A 436 -4.81 -7.53 -29.65
C SER A 436 -6.10 -7.42 -28.84
N PHE A 437 -6.59 -6.18 -28.69
CA PHE A 437 -7.85 -5.87 -28.02
C PHE A 437 -8.98 -5.78 -29.05
N ASN A 438 -9.97 -6.66 -28.90
CA ASN A 438 -11.19 -6.69 -29.70
C ASN A 438 -12.39 -6.36 -28.81
N GLU A 439 -13.60 -6.26 -29.36
CA GLU A 439 -14.81 -5.93 -28.58
C GLU A 439 -15.19 -7.04 -27.58
N GLU A 440 -14.95 -8.31 -27.90
CA GLU A 440 -15.38 -9.47 -27.10
C GLU A 440 -14.25 -10.09 -26.25
N GLY A 441 -12.99 -9.68 -26.47
CA GLY A 441 -11.87 -10.27 -25.74
C GLY A 441 -10.50 -9.78 -26.20
N ILE A 442 -9.48 -10.43 -25.67
CA ILE A 442 -8.07 -10.08 -25.81
C ILE A 442 -7.28 -11.30 -26.29
N LEU A 443 -6.46 -11.12 -27.31
CA LEU A 443 -5.46 -12.10 -27.73
C LEU A 443 -4.07 -11.62 -27.31
N VAL A 444 -3.35 -12.45 -26.54
CA VAL A 444 -1.97 -12.21 -26.15
C VAL A 444 -1.08 -13.20 -26.89
N THR A 445 -0.35 -12.70 -27.88
CA THR A 445 0.60 -13.50 -28.67
C THR A 445 2.02 -13.25 -28.18
N GLU A 446 2.75 -14.32 -27.89
CA GLU A 446 4.07 -14.27 -27.29
C GLU A 446 5.09 -14.99 -28.16
N PHE A 447 6.29 -14.41 -28.27
CA PHE A 447 7.41 -14.98 -29.01
C PHE A 447 8.63 -15.04 -28.11
N LEU A 448 9.19 -16.25 -27.96
CA LEU A 448 10.49 -16.44 -27.34
C LEU A 448 11.57 -16.22 -28.41
N SER A 449 12.58 -15.39 -28.11
CA SER A 449 13.67 -15.15 -29.06
C SER A 449 14.56 -16.37 -29.29
N LYS A 450 14.42 -17.41 -28.45
CA LYS A 450 15.23 -18.62 -28.47
C LYS A 450 14.46 -19.77 -27.82
N LYS A 451 14.34 -20.88 -28.55
CA LYS A 451 13.84 -22.14 -28.00
C LYS A 451 14.73 -22.66 -26.87
N MET A 452 14.09 -23.04 -25.78
CA MET A 452 14.72 -23.51 -24.55
C MET A 452 14.28 -24.96 -24.27
N PRO A 453 14.94 -25.99 -24.84
CA PRO A 453 14.45 -27.37 -24.79
C PRO A 453 14.36 -27.96 -23.37
N ASN A 454 15.11 -27.41 -22.41
CA ASN A 454 15.09 -27.83 -21.00
C ASN A 454 14.26 -26.90 -20.10
N ALA A 455 13.53 -25.94 -20.67
CA ALA A 455 12.69 -25.04 -19.89
C ALA A 455 11.23 -25.50 -19.95
N GLU A 456 10.59 -25.57 -18.79
CA GLU A 456 9.14 -25.68 -18.68
C GLU A 456 8.54 -24.27 -18.74
N VAL A 457 7.63 -24.06 -19.69
CA VAL A 457 6.91 -22.80 -19.83
C VAL A 457 5.64 -22.85 -18.97
N LEU A 458 5.50 -21.87 -18.08
CA LEU A 458 4.42 -21.80 -17.10
C LEU A 458 3.59 -20.53 -17.28
N ARG A 459 2.28 -20.69 -17.12
CA ARG A 459 1.30 -19.60 -16.95
C ARG A 459 0.59 -19.76 -15.61
N PRO A 460 1.21 -19.33 -14.51
CA PRO A 460 0.66 -19.51 -13.18
C PRO A 460 -0.58 -18.66 -12.88
N GLY A 461 -0.99 -17.77 -13.80
CA GLY A 461 -2.04 -16.79 -13.55
C GLY A 461 -1.55 -15.74 -12.56
N LYS A 462 -2.23 -15.64 -11.41
CA LYS A 462 -1.85 -14.77 -10.29
C LYS A 462 -0.48 -15.20 -9.75
N TYR A 463 0.56 -14.45 -10.11
CA TYR A 463 1.94 -14.79 -9.80
C TYR A 463 2.74 -13.54 -9.46
N LYS A 464 3.53 -13.60 -8.38
CA LYS A 464 4.36 -12.49 -7.93
C LYS A 464 5.84 -12.84 -7.99
N THR A 465 6.64 -11.92 -8.51
CA THR A 465 8.11 -12.03 -8.57
C THR A 465 8.82 -11.26 -7.48
N ILE A 466 8.15 -10.25 -6.92
CA ILE A 466 8.65 -9.43 -5.82
C ILE A 466 8.12 -9.92 -4.48
N HIS A 467 8.99 -9.90 -3.46
CA HIS A 467 8.57 -10.22 -2.10
C HIS A 467 7.93 -8.99 -1.44
N MET A 468 6.62 -8.83 -1.62
CA MET A 468 5.81 -7.77 -0.98
C MET A 468 4.74 -8.38 -0.08
N ALA A 469 4.65 -7.88 1.16
CA ALA A 469 3.71 -8.37 2.17
C ALA A 469 2.25 -8.11 1.76
N SER A 470 1.97 -6.95 1.15
CA SER A 470 0.63 -6.55 0.73
C SER A 470 0.17 -7.10 -0.62
N SER A 471 0.75 -8.22 -1.05
CA SER A 471 0.47 -8.84 -2.35
C SER A 471 0.17 -10.32 -2.24
N GLY A 472 -0.69 -10.82 -3.12
CA GLY A 472 -1.01 -12.25 -3.18
C GLY A 472 -1.99 -12.70 -2.09
N TYR A 473 -2.90 -11.83 -1.65
CA TYR A 473 -4.00 -12.24 -0.80
C TYR A 473 -4.99 -13.10 -1.60
N THR A 474 -5.85 -13.83 -0.90
CA THR A 474 -6.95 -14.55 -1.51
C THR A 474 -8.25 -13.95 -0.99
N ALA A 475 -8.97 -13.21 -1.85
CA ALA A 475 -10.36 -12.88 -1.58
C ALA A 475 -11.23 -14.13 -1.81
N LEU A 476 -12.29 -14.31 -1.03
CA LEU A 476 -13.16 -15.51 -1.10
C LEU A 476 -13.74 -15.72 -2.51
N THR A 477 -14.01 -14.63 -3.23
CA THR A 477 -14.54 -14.65 -4.61
C THR A 477 -13.45 -14.73 -5.70
N ARG A 478 -12.16 -14.76 -5.34
CA ARG A 478 -11.01 -14.78 -6.27
C ARG A 478 -10.10 -16.00 -6.09
N LEU A 479 -10.70 -17.19 -6.16
CA LEU A 479 -9.90 -18.41 -6.30
C LEU A 479 -9.17 -18.38 -7.65
N PRO A 480 -7.88 -18.76 -7.72
CA PRO A 480 -7.12 -18.76 -8.98
C PRO A 480 -7.85 -19.53 -10.08
N LYS A 481 -8.21 -18.84 -11.17
CA LYS A 481 -8.69 -19.42 -12.43
C LYS A 481 -7.49 -19.53 -13.36
N PHE A 482 -7.31 -20.72 -13.92
CA PHE A 482 -6.28 -20.98 -14.93
C PHE A 482 -6.79 -20.81 -16.37
N GLU A 483 -8.11 -20.72 -16.53
CA GLU A 483 -8.78 -20.54 -17.81
C GLU A 483 -9.57 -19.23 -17.80
N SER A 484 -9.43 -18.46 -18.88
CA SER A 484 -10.10 -17.18 -19.09
C SER A 484 -11.14 -17.34 -20.19
N ASN A 485 -12.29 -16.68 -20.03
CA ASN A 485 -13.29 -16.61 -21.10
C ASN A 485 -13.01 -15.47 -22.08
N LEU A 486 -12.24 -14.47 -21.64
CA LEU A 486 -12.02 -13.21 -22.36
C LEU A 486 -10.61 -13.09 -22.93
N VAL A 487 -9.66 -13.90 -22.49
CA VAL A 487 -8.25 -13.83 -22.86
C VAL A 487 -7.78 -15.16 -23.44
N ARG A 488 -7.21 -15.10 -24.65
CA ARG A 488 -6.53 -16.23 -25.30
C ARG A 488 -5.04 -15.97 -25.36
N PHE A 489 -4.26 -17.02 -25.15
CA PHE A 489 -2.80 -16.96 -25.19
C PHE A 489 -2.26 -17.84 -26.31
N GLU A 490 -1.39 -17.27 -27.14
CA GLU A 490 -0.66 -17.98 -28.18
C GLU A 490 0.84 -17.83 -27.92
N LEU A 491 1.58 -18.95 -27.87
CA LEU A 491 3.02 -18.95 -27.67
C LEU A 491 3.70 -19.52 -28.92
N HIS A 492 4.68 -18.79 -29.44
CA HIS A 492 5.54 -19.18 -30.54
C HIS A 492 7.01 -19.20 -30.06
N ASP A 493 7.79 -20.13 -30.59
CA ASP A 493 9.19 -20.38 -30.24
C ASP A 493 10.18 -20.24 -31.41
#